data_AF-A0A962Q476-F1
#
_entry.id   AF-A0A962Q476-F1
#
_cell.length_a   1.000
_cell.length_b   1.000
_cell.length_c   1.000
_cell.angle_alpha   90.00
_cell.angle_beta   90.00
_cell.angle_gamma   90.00
#
_symmetry.space_group_name_H-M   'P 1'
#
loop_
_entity.id
_entity.type
_entity.pdbx_description
1 polymer ?
#
loop_
_entity_poly.entity_id
_entity_poly.type
_entity_poly.pdbx_seq_one_letter_code
_entity_poly.pdbx_strand_id
1 'polypeptide(L)'
;MRTQRMMIAVIAVTAMLALLWQARANADTLGVYQPPIVRQAQWALQQGHPEHALALLARRDAELRRWQALAQGNTLLCQAYFQTGDYVRAEQACDLAVRASAESNGQYLHNRAVMRLLLGRIDEAVADLNKIAALDAQQAVSSTGLSVAGR
;
A
#
# COMPACT_ATOMS: atom_id res chain seq x y z
N MET A 1 -4.24 40.57 39.71
CA MET A 1 -3.87 39.14 39.82
C MET A 1 -4.87 38.17 39.15
N ARG A 2 -6.19 38.41 39.21
CA ARG A 2 -7.21 37.49 38.63
C ARG A 2 -7.25 37.48 37.09
N THR A 3 -7.07 38.64 36.45
CA THR A 3 -7.07 38.80 34.99
C THR A 3 -5.84 38.21 34.31
N GLN A 4 -4.66 38.31 34.94
CA GLN A 4 -3.42 37.68 34.46
C GLN A 4 -3.51 36.15 34.41
N ARG A 5 -4.13 35.53 35.43
CA ARG A 5 -4.35 34.07 35.46
C ARG A 5 -5.32 33.60 34.36
N MET A 6 -6.36 34.40 34.08
CA MET A 6 -7.29 34.10 32.98
C MET A 6 -6.62 34.21 31.60
N MET A 7 -5.76 35.21 31.37
CA MET A 7 -5.01 35.30 30.09
C MET A 7 -4.08 34.10 29.88
N ILE A 8 -3.35 33.66 30.91
CA ILE A 8 -2.45 32.51 30.79
C ILE A 8 -3.24 31.24 30.44
N ALA A 9 -4.42 31.04 31.05
CA ALA A 9 -5.27 29.90 30.75
C ALA A 9 -5.79 29.93 29.30
N VAL A 10 -6.21 31.10 28.81
CA VAL A 10 -6.69 31.25 27.42
C VAL A 10 -5.58 30.99 26.41
N ILE A 11 -4.38 31.52 26.65
CA ILE A 11 -3.21 31.29 25.79
C ILE A 11 -2.83 29.80 25.78
N ALA A 12 -2.87 29.13 26.93
CA ALA A 12 -2.56 27.71 27.01
C ALA A 12 -3.58 26.86 26.23
N VAL A 13 -4.87 27.16 26.34
CA VAL A 13 -5.93 26.44 25.63
C VAL A 13 -5.84 26.66 24.11
N THR A 14 -5.60 27.90 23.66
CA THR A 14 -5.46 28.18 22.23
C THR A 14 -4.20 27.54 21.65
N ALA A 15 -3.08 27.55 22.38
CA ALA A 15 -1.86 26.85 21.98
C ALA A 15 -2.06 25.33 21.90
N MET A 16 -2.77 24.74 22.87
CA MET A 16 -3.08 23.31 22.89
C MET A 16 -3.98 22.90 21.71
N LEU A 17 -4.99 23.72 21.40
CA LEU A 17 -5.85 23.51 20.23
C LEU A 17 -5.08 23.64 18.92
N ALA A 18 -4.17 24.61 18.80
CA ALA A 18 -3.32 24.77 17.63
C ALA A 18 -2.38 23.57 17.41
N LEU A 19 -1.80 23.03 18.49
CA LEU A 19 -0.97 21.83 18.45
C LEU A 19 -1.77 20.59 18.04
N LEU A 20 -3.00 20.43 18.53
CA LEU A 20 -3.89 19.34 18.14
C LEU A 20 -4.31 19.45 16.66
N TRP A 21 -4.48 20.67 16.15
CA TRP A 21 -4.80 20.91 14.74
C TRP A 21 -3.60 20.60 13.83
N GLN A 22 -2.39 21.01 14.22
CA GLN A 22 -1.15 20.65 13.52
C GLN A 22 -0.89 19.14 13.57
N ALA A 23 -1.16 18.47 14.69
CA ALA A 23 -1.05 17.02 14.79
C ALA A 23 -2.02 16.31 13.83
N ARG A 24 -3.23 16.85 13.64
CA ARG A 24 -4.23 16.30 12.72
C ARG A 24 -3.85 16.54 11.25
N ALA A 25 -3.38 17.75 10.91
CA ALA A 25 -2.92 18.06 9.55
C ALA A 25 -1.64 17.31 9.16
N ASN A 26 -0.76 17.01 10.12
CA ASN A 26 0.43 16.19 9.89
C ASN A 26 0.11 14.67 9.85
N ALA A 27 -1.03 14.24 10.40
CA ALA A 27 -1.46 12.84 10.27
C ALA A 27 -1.76 12.47 8.81
N ASP A 28 -2.22 13.42 8.00
CA ASP A 28 -2.52 13.21 6.58
C ASP A 28 -1.27 13.30 5.66
N THR A 29 -0.13 13.80 6.16
CA THR A 29 1.14 13.93 5.40
C THR A 29 2.27 13.01 5.87
N LEU A 30 2.03 12.19 6.90
CA LEU A 30 2.86 11.01 7.17
C LEU A 30 2.59 9.99 6.07
N GLY A 31 3.22 10.18 4.91
CA GLY A 31 3.26 9.19 3.85
C GLY A 31 3.56 7.83 4.46
N VAL A 32 2.76 6.81 4.08
CA VAL A 32 2.83 5.44 4.59
C VAL A 32 4.29 5.09 4.83
N TYR A 33 4.69 4.97 6.11
CA TYR A 33 6.08 4.74 6.47
C TYR A 33 6.58 3.51 5.72
N GLN A 34 7.48 3.71 4.76
CA GLN A 34 8.09 2.61 4.04
C GLN A 34 9.32 2.15 4.82
N PRO A 35 9.35 0.90 5.30
CA PRO A 35 10.50 0.41 6.03
C PRO A 35 11.74 0.43 5.12
N PRO A 36 12.94 0.72 5.66
CA PRO A 36 14.16 0.87 4.86
C PRO A 36 14.43 -0.29 3.92
N ILE A 37 14.09 -1.52 4.33
CA ILE A 37 14.26 -2.73 3.51
C ILE A 37 13.41 -2.74 2.25
N VAL A 38 12.17 -2.23 2.30
CA VAL A 38 11.27 -2.13 1.13
C VAL A 38 11.81 -1.08 0.16
N ARG A 39 12.23 0.07 0.69
CA ARG A 39 12.84 1.13 -0.12
C ARG A 39 14.14 0.68 -0.79
N GLN A 40 15.00 -0.03 -0.07
CA GLN A 40 16.25 -0.57 -0.64
C GLN A 40 15.98 -1.60 -1.73
N ALA A 41 15.01 -2.51 -1.51
CA ALA A 41 14.63 -3.50 -2.52
C ALA A 41 14.01 -2.86 -3.76
N GLN A 42 13.16 -1.84 -3.57
CA GLN A 42 12.60 -1.07 -4.68
C GLN A 42 13.69 -0.36 -5.49
N TRP A 43 14.65 0.27 -4.82
CA TRP A 43 15.81 0.87 -5.48
C TRP A 43 16.62 -0.16 -6.25
N ALA A 44 16.89 -1.33 -5.67
CA ALA A 44 17.60 -2.41 -6.36
C ALA A 44 16.86 -2.85 -7.65
N LEU A 45 15.53 -2.94 -7.64
CA LEU A 45 14.73 -3.25 -8.82
C LEU A 45 14.76 -2.15 -9.88
N GLN A 46 14.77 -0.88 -9.46
CA GLN A 46 14.92 0.25 -10.40
C GLN A 46 16.27 0.24 -11.10
N GLN A 47 17.31 -0.27 -10.44
CA GLN A 47 18.65 -0.43 -10.99
C GLN A 47 18.84 -1.75 -11.77
N GLY A 48 17.79 -2.56 -11.94
CA GLY A 48 17.88 -3.84 -12.64
C GLY A 48 18.66 -4.90 -11.88
N HIS A 49 18.68 -4.83 -10.54
CA HIS A 49 19.31 -5.82 -9.66
C HIS A 49 18.26 -6.65 -8.90
N PRO A 50 17.47 -7.51 -9.60
CA PRO A 50 16.40 -8.28 -8.96
C PRO A 50 16.93 -9.26 -7.91
N GLU A 51 18.11 -9.85 -8.11
CA GLU A 51 18.73 -10.78 -7.15
C GLU A 51 19.04 -10.09 -5.81
N HIS A 52 19.45 -8.83 -5.83
CA HIS A 52 19.66 -8.06 -4.62
C HIS A 52 18.33 -7.76 -3.91
N ALA A 53 17.28 -7.40 -4.66
CA ALA A 53 15.95 -7.23 -4.09
C ALA A 53 15.41 -8.52 -3.45
N LEU A 54 15.61 -9.68 -4.10
CA LEU A 54 15.30 -10.99 -3.53
C LEU A 54 16.07 -11.24 -2.24
N ALA A 55 17.38 -11.00 -2.23
CA ALA A 55 18.20 -11.17 -1.02
C ALA A 55 17.74 -10.27 0.14
N LEU A 56 17.28 -9.06 -0.15
CA LEU A 56 16.80 -8.12 0.85
C LEU A 56 15.47 -8.53 1.49
N LEU A 57 14.58 -9.18 0.72
CA LEU A 57 13.20 -9.43 1.14
C LEU A 57 12.91 -10.90 1.47
N ALA A 58 13.66 -11.84 0.88
CA ALA A 58 13.42 -13.27 1.06
C ALA A 58 13.51 -13.66 2.55
N ARG A 59 12.52 -14.43 3.01
CA ARG A 59 12.41 -14.93 4.39
C ARG A 59 12.24 -13.85 5.48
N ARG A 60 11.83 -12.63 5.11
CA ARG A 60 11.57 -11.52 6.05
C ARG A 60 10.10 -11.22 6.28
N ASP A 61 9.21 -12.18 6.04
CA ASP A 61 7.76 -12.00 6.17
C ASP A 61 7.33 -11.49 7.55
N ALA A 62 7.99 -11.96 8.62
CA ALA A 62 7.72 -11.51 9.98
C ALA A 62 8.03 -10.02 10.19
N GLU A 63 9.15 -9.55 9.63
CA GLU A 63 9.54 -8.14 9.68
C GLU A 63 8.60 -7.29 8.83
N LEU A 64 8.29 -7.73 7.61
CA LEU A 64 7.35 -7.02 6.73
C LEU A 64 5.94 -6.94 7.34
N ARG A 65 5.47 -7.98 8.03
CA ARG A 65 4.20 -7.95 8.79
C ARG A 65 4.26 -6.92 9.91
N ARG A 66 5.34 -6.88 10.68
CA ARG A 66 5.52 -5.92 11.78
C ARG A 66 5.41 -4.47 11.30
N TRP A 67 5.89 -4.18 10.09
CA TRP A 67 5.83 -2.85 9.48
C TRP A 67 4.57 -2.60 8.63
N GLN A 68 3.58 -3.51 8.65
CA GLN A 68 2.40 -3.45 7.77
C GLN A 68 2.75 -3.32 6.27
N ALA A 69 3.97 -3.73 5.90
CA ALA A 69 4.52 -3.62 4.55
C ALA A 69 4.51 -4.98 3.82
N LEU A 70 3.76 -5.96 4.32
CA LEU A 70 3.72 -7.30 3.75
C LEU A 70 3.25 -7.28 2.30
N ALA A 71 2.20 -6.53 1.98
CA ALA A 71 1.68 -6.45 0.61
C ALA A 71 2.69 -5.79 -0.35
N GLN A 72 3.32 -4.69 0.09
CA GLN A 72 4.34 -3.98 -0.67
C GLN A 72 5.59 -4.84 -0.90
N GLY A 73 6.11 -5.47 0.16
CA GLY A 73 7.28 -6.35 0.06
C GLY A 73 7.03 -7.55 -0.84
N ASN A 74 5.86 -8.18 -0.76
CA ASN A 74 5.48 -9.29 -1.65
C ASN A 74 5.29 -8.84 -3.12
N THR A 75 4.83 -7.61 -3.34
CA THR A 75 4.77 -7.03 -4.70
C THR A 75 6.18 -6.87 -5.29
N LEU A 76 7.14 -6.40 -4.51
CA LEU A 76 8.54 -6.28 -4.94
C LEU A 76 9.17 -7.67 -5.16
N LEU A 77 8.88 -8.67 -4.33
CA LEU A 77 9.28 -10.06 -4.57
C LEU A 77 8.69 -10.60 -5.88
N CYS A 78 7.40 -10.34 -6.15
CA CYS A 78 6.75 -10.74 -7.40
C CYS A 78 7.46 -10.12 -8.61
N GLN A 79 7.76 -8.81 -8.56
CA GLN A 79 8.52 -8.14 -9.61
C GLN A 79 9.93 -8.70 -9.78
N ALA A 80 10.63 -8.98 -8.67
CA ALA A 80 11.98 -9.51 -8.71
C ALA A 80 12.03 -10.91 -9.35
N TYR A 81 11.12 -11.81 -8.97
CA TYR A 81 10.99 -13.12 -9.60
C TYR A 81 10.56 -13.04 -11.07
N PHE A 82 9.69 -12.10 -11.42
CA PHE A 82 9.34 -11.84 -12.82
C PHE A 82 10.56 -11.44 -13.65
N GLN A 83 11.41 -10.53 -13.14
CA GLN A 83 12.62 -10.09 -13.82
C GLN A 83 13.67 -11.20 -13.97
N THR A 84 13.67 -12.20 -13.08
CA THR A 84 14.55 -13.38 -13.18
C THR A 84 13.92 -14.54 -13.96
N GLY A 85 12.68 -14.39 -14.43
CA GLY A 85 11.95 -15.38 -15.23
C GLY A 85 11.29 -16.50 -14.41
N ASP A 86 11.31 -16.44 -13.08
CA ASP A 86 10.65 -17.43 -12.23
C ASP A 86 9.17 -17.07 -12.01
N TYR A 87 8.36 -17.31 -13.04
CA TYR A 87 6.95 -16.92 -13.03
C TYR A 87 6.12 -17.67 -11.97
N VAL A 88 6.55 -18.87 -11.56
CA VAL A 88 5.87 -19.64 -10.52
C VAL A 88 6.05 -18.98 -9.15
N ARG A 89 7.30 -18.64 -8.78
CA ARG A 89 7.54 -17.91 -7.52
C ARG A 89 7.02 -16.48 -7.58
N ALA A 90 7.01 -15.85 -8.75
CA ALA A 90 6.39 -14.56 -8.94
C ALA A 90 4.88 -14.61 -8.62
N GLU A 91 4.14 -15.57 -9.18
CA GLU A 91 2.70 -15.72 -8.90
C GLU A 91 2.43 -15.95 -7.41
N GLN A 92 3.22 -16.79 -6.75
CA GLN A 92 3.11 -17.04 -5.31
C GLN A 92 3.31 -15.76 -4.49
N ALA A 93 4.32 -14.95 -4.81
CA ALA A 93 4.56 -13.67 -4.14
C ALA A 93 3.40 -12.68 -4.42
N CYS A 94 2.92 -12.62 -5.66
CA CYS A 94 1.75 -11.81 -6.01
C CYS A 94 0.48 -12.24 -5.25
N ASP A 95 0.26 -13.54 -5.06
CA ASP A 95 -0.84 -14.08 -4.26
C ASP A 95 -0.77 -13.62 -2.80
N LEU A 96 0.43 -13.66 -2.20
CA LEU A 96 0.65 -13.14 -0.84
C LEU A 96 0.36 -11.64 -0.75
N ALA A 97 0.72 -10.86 -1.77
CA ALA A 97 0.42 -9.42 -1.81
C ALA A 97 -1.09 -9.14 -1.84
N VAL A 98 -1.84 -9.87 -2.67
CA VAL A 98 -3.30 -9.77 -2.77
C VAL A 98 -3.98 -10.16 -1.46
N ARG A 99 -3.54 -11.25 -0.82
CA ARG A 99 -4.07 -11.67 0.49
C ARG A 99 -3.79 -10.63 1.57
N ALA A 100 -2.59 -10.08 1.59
CA ALA A 100 -2.19 -9.06 2.56
C ALA A 100 -2.99 -7.75 2.42
N SER A 101 -3.53 -7.44 1.24
CA SER A 101 -4.42 -6.30 1.00
C SER A 101 -5.91 -6.63 1.14
N ALA A 102 -6.27 -7.83 1.61
CA ALA A 102 -7.65 -8.31 1.65
C ALA A 102 -8.38 -8.16 0.29
N GLU A 103 -7.65 -8.40 -0.82
CA GLU A 103 -8.18 -8.32 -2.20
C GLU A 103 -8.75 -6.94 -2.62
N SER A 104 -8.47 -5.88 -1.86
CA SER A 104 -9.03 -4.54 -2.08
C SER A 104 -8.20 -3.64 -3.00
N ASN A 105 -7.03 -4.11 -3.46
CA ASN A 105 -6.10 -3.32 -4.25
C ASN A 105 -5.98 -3.87 -5.69
N GLY A 106 -6.49 -3.10 -6.65
CA GLY A 106 -6.50 -3.46 -8.07
C GLY A 106 -5.11 -3.69 -8.67
N GLN A 107 -4.07 -2.98 -8.19
CA GLN A 107 -2.71 -3.16 -8.69
C GLN A 107 -2.14 -4.54 -8.33
N TYR A 108 -2.42 -5.02 -7.11
CA TYR A 108 -1.93 -6.35 -6.69
C TYR A 108 -2.64 -7.47 -7.42
N LEU A 109 -3.95 -7.32 -7.65
CA LEU A 109 -4.73 -8.23 -8.50
C LEU A 109 -4.20 -8.24 -9.93
N HIS A 110 -3.87 -7.07 -10.49
CA HIS A 110 -3.32 -6.95 -11.83
C HIS A 110 -1.99 -7.72 -11.96
N ASN A 111 -1.06 -7.51 -11.02
CA ASN A 111 0.24 -8.18 -11.06
C ASN A 111 0.08 -9.71 -10.99
N ARG A 112 -0.83 -10.22 -10.15
CA ARG A 112 -1.13 -11.67 -10.08
C ARG A 112 -1.76 -12.17 -11.39
N ALA A 113 -2.69 -11.42 -11.98
CA ALA A 113 -3.31 -11.77 -13.25
C ALA A 113 -2.27 -11.91 -14.37
N VAL A 114 -1.32 -10.98 -14.47
CA VAL A 114 -0.21 -11.06 -15.45
C VAL A 114 0.60 -12.34 -15.25
N MET A 115 0.95 -12.70 -14.01
CA MET A 115 1.72 -13.93 -13.76
C MET A 115 0.92 -15.18 -14.16
N ARG A 116 -0.39 -15.20 -13.88
CA ARG A 116 -1.28 -16.30 -14.27
C ARG A 116 -1.42 -16.42 -15.79
N LEU A 117 -1.48 -15.31 -16.51
CA LEU A 117 -1.45 -15.31 -17.99
C LEU A 117 -0.14 -15.91 -18.52
N LEU A 118 1.01 -15.50 -17.97
CA LEU A 118 2.32 -16.03 -18.35
C LEU A 118 2.45 -17.54 -18.08
N LEU A 119 1.75 -18.05 -17.06
CA LEU A 119 1.67 -19.47 -16.72
C LEU A 119 0.58 -20.23 -17.48
N GLY A 120 -0.17 -19.58 -18.38
CA GLY A 120 -1.26 -20.18 -19.15
C GLY A 120 -2.55 -20.43 -18.35
N ARG A 121 -2.66 -19.91 -17.13
CA ARG A 121 -3.84 -20.01 -16.24
C ARG A 121 -4.85 -18.91 -16.56
N ILE A 122 -5.40 -18.95 -17.78
CA ILE A 122 -6.21 -17.87 -18.35
C ILE A 122 -7.47 -17.59 -17.53
N ASP A 123 -8.23 -18.62 -17.15
CA ASP A 123 -9.49 -18.45 -16.41
C ASP A 123 -9.28 -17.74 -15.06
N GLU A 124 -8.20 -18.07 -14.38
CA GLU A 124 -7.85 -17.47 -13.08
C GLU A 124 -7.36 -16.02 -13.22
N ALA A 125 -6.69 -15.70 -14.32
CA ALA A 125 -6.33 -14.32 -14.63
C ALA A 125 -7.58 -13.48 -14.95
N VAL A 126 -8.53 -14.03 -15.73
CA VAL A 126 -9.81 -13.36 -16.03
C VAL A 126 -10.59 -13.09 -14.75
N ALA A 127 -10.61 -14.04 -13.81
CA ALA A 127 -11.24 -13.83 -12.50
C ALA A 127 -10.62 -12.65 -11.73
N ASP A 128 -9.29 -12.49 -11.76
CA ASP A 128 -8.62 -11.34 -11.14
C ASP A 128 -8.95 -10.02 -11.85
N LEU A 129 -8.95 -10.00 -13.19
CA LEU A 129 -9.32 -8.81 -13.97
C LEU A 129 -10.77 -8.39 -13.72
N ASN A 130 -11.69 -9.34 -13.58
CA ASN A 130 -13.08 -9.04 -13.23
C ASN A 130 -13.21 -8.40 -11.83
N LYS A 131 -12.39 -8.82 -10.87
CA LYS A 131 -12.33 -8.17 -9.54
C LYS A 131 -11.84 -6.73 -9.64
N ILE A 132 -10.83 -6.46 -10.47
CA ILE A 132 -10.33 -5.09 -10.70
C ILE A 132 -11.45 -4.20 -11.25
N ALA A 133 -12.17 -4.68 -12.28
CA ALA A 133 -13.29 -3.94 -12.85
C ALA A 133 -14.40 -3.65 -11.83
N ALA A 134 -14.67 -4.58 -10.92
CA ALA A 134 -15.64 -4.38 -9.83
C ALA A 134 -15.17 -3.31 -8.82
N LEU A 135 -13.88 -3.29 -8.47
CA LEU A 135 -13.31 -2.26 -7.58
C LEU A 135 -13.41 -0.86 -8.20
N ASP A 136 -13.10 -0.73 -9.49
CA ASP A 136 -13.20 0.53 -10.22
C ASP A 136 -14.65 1.03 -10.31
N ALA A 137 -15.59 0.12 -10.58
CA ALA A 137 -17.02 0.43 -10.58
C ALA A 137 -17.49 0.91 -9.20
N GLN A 138 -17.05 0.28 -8.12
CA GLN A 138 -17.38 0.70 -6.76
C GLN A 138 -16.83 2.11 -6.44
N GLN A 139 -15.61 2.41 -6.87
CA GLN A 139 -15.01 3.74 -6.70
C GLN A 139 -15.77 4.81 -7.50
N ALA A 140 -16.17 4.50 -8.74
CA ALA A 140 -16.96 5.41 -9.59
C ALA A 140 -18.35 5.70 -9.01
N VAL A 141 -19.02 4.69 -8.45
CA VAL A 141 -20.31 4.86 -7.75
C VAL A 141 -20.14 5.70 -6.47
N SER A 142 -19.06 5.49 -5.72
CA SER A 142 -18.78 6.26 -4.51
C SER A 142 -18.52 7.74 -4.81
N SER A 143 -17.83 8.06 -5.91
CA SER A 143 -17.53 9.46 -6.28
C SER A 143 -18.75 10.19 -6.85
N THR A 144 -19.66 9.48 -7.51
CA THR A 144 -20.94 10.04 -7.98
C THR A 144 -21.99 10.18 -6.87
N GLY A 145 -22.02 9.30 -5.87
CA GLY A 145 -22.95 9.37 -4.74
C GLY A 145 -22.80 10.63 -3.86
N LEU A 146 -21.60 11.22 -3.81
CA LEU A 146 -21.35 12.51 -3.12
C LEU A 146 -21.88 13.73 -3.90
N SER A 147 -22.14 13.59 -5.20
CA SER A 147 -22.62 14.69 -6.06
C SER A 147 -24.15 14.85 -6.10
N VAL A 148 -24.90 13.85 -5.62
CA VAL A 148 -26.38 13.82 -5.71
C VAL A 148 -27.06 14.26 -4.41
N ALA A 149 -26.34 14.39 -3.29
CA ALA A 149 -26.90 14.84 -2.00
C ALA A 149 -26.94 16.37 -1.80
N GLY A 150 -26.72 17.16 -2.88
CA GLY A 150 -26.61 18.62 -2.82
C GLY A 150 -27.54 19.37 -3.78
N ARG A 151 -28.72 18.83 -4.09
CA ARG A 151 -29.77 19.56 -4.83
C ARG A 151 -31.07 19.59 -4.04
#